data_AF-A0A0K8QI33-F1
#
_entry.id   AF-A0A0K8QI33-F1
#
_cell.length_a   1.000
_cell.length_b   1.000
_cell.length_c   1.000
_cell.angle_alpha   90.00
_cell.angle_beta   90.00
_cell.angle_gamma   90.00
#
_symmetry.space_group_name_H-M   'P 1'
#
loop_
_entity.id
_entity.type
_entity.pdbx_description
1 polymer ?
#
loop_
_entity_poly.entity_id
_entity_poly.type
_entity_poly.pdbx_seq_one_letter_code
_entity_poly.pdbx_strand_id
1 'polypeptide(L)'
;MEYPPVVQQTSALADSFAGHPSTIRNFAFFSYRGDERLDTSDLSPRAWSDALNSLAELAEPEEWTGAVPSALPRPILDSYVRYTYQRLAMENKIAVTEDGEYAAMNTGLLTTYAEDVFGLFQRNRSTRSNVQPWFFQRWATESDRDIMRHFGTEPPMLAEYVTAAADLVYDWRRPLKLAYEHILGDNLDRFPPELAGMPSRARAALTHSVELTLKRVRRNYKLVVPQWYPKLQEAGAQFLMPLDLTGSDSADLALVVSQVGDSGYRGHTVLTLEMAYTNARLVARPDSEWLKPQAPDLGPADM
;
A
#
# COMPACT_ATOMS: atom_id res chain seq x y z
N MET A 1 36.33 -12.24 25.88
CA MET A 1 35.16 -11.44 26.29
C MET A 1 34.34 -11.27 25.02
N GLU A 2 33.57 -12.31 24.71
CA GLU A 2 32.86 -12.48 23.45
C GLU A 2 31.53 -11.72 23.52
N TYR A 3 31.27 -10.91 22.49
CA TYR A 3 29.98 -10.27 22.31
C TYR A 3 28.94 -11.34 21.95
N PRO A 4 27.72 -11.30 22.52
CA PRO A 4 26.67 -12.23 22.14
C PRO A 4 26.22 -11.95 20.70
N PRO A 5 25.78 -12.98 19.96
CA PRO A 5 25.26 -12.79 18.61
C PRO A 5 23.97 -11.96 18.65
N VAL A 6 23.88 -11.00 17.73
CA VAL A 6 22.66 -10.26 17.45
C VAL A 6 21.61 -11.28 17.01
N VAL A 7 20.66 -11.55 17.89
CA VAL A 7 19.44 -12.29 17.55
C VAL A 7 18.75 -11.49 16.46
N GLN A 8 18.78 -12.01 15.23
CA GLN A 8 17.81 -11.64 14.21
C GLN A 8 16.43 -11.96 14.78
N GLN A 9 15.76 -10.95 15.35
CA GLN A 9 14.35 -11.01 15.62
C GLN A 9 13.65 -11.08 14.26
N THR A 10 13.43 -12.30 13.80
CA THR A 10 12.31 -12.63 12.94
C THR A 10 11.06 -12.21 13.71
N SER A 11 10.61 -10.98 13.46
CA SER A 11 9.26 -10.56 13.82
C SER A 11 8.32 -11.41 12.96
N ALA A 12 7.93 -12.56 13.48
CA ALA A 12 6.70 -13.23 13.09
C ALA A 12 5.57 -12.21 13.31
N LEU A 13 5.12 -11.56 12.22
CA LEU A 13 3.78 -11.00 12.19
C LEU A 13 2.88 -12.15 12.63
N ALA A 14 2.12 -11.96 13.71
CA ALA A 14 1.26 -12.98 14.27
C ALA A 14 0.49 -13.69 13.16
N ASP A 15 0.44 -15.03 13.19
CA ASP A 15 -0.24 -15.83 12.16
C ASP A 15 -1.72 -15.48 12.01
N SER A 16 -2.27 -14.76 13.00
CA SER A 16 -3.61 -14.17 12.97
C SER A 16 -3.66 -12.78 13.64
N PHE A 17 -4.58 -11.93 13.19
CA PHE A 17 -4.97 -10.66 13.80
C PHE A 17 -6.45 -10.72 14.15
N ALA A 18 -6.80 -10.49 15.42
CA ALA A 18 -8.19 -10.51 15.90
C ALA A 18 -8.98 -11.79 15.51
N GLY A 19 -8.30 -12.95 15.43
CA GLY A 19 -8.92 -14.22 15.02
C GLY A 19 -9.00 -14.45 13.51
N HIS A 20 -8.58 -13.48 12.69
CA HIS A 20 -8.46 -13.63 11.23
C HIS A 20 -7.02 -13.99 10.83
N PRO A 21 -6.79 -14.86 9.82
CA PRO A 21 -5.46 -15.11 9.29
C PRO A 21 -4.78 -13.82 8.80
N SER A 22 -3.45 -13.75 8.90
CA SER A 22 -2.67 -12.57 8.48
C SER A 22 -2.70 -12.29 6.97
N THR A 23 -3.15 -13.25 6.15
CA THR A 23 -3.23 -13.11 4.69
C THR A 23 -4.60 -13.50 4.15
N ILE A 24 -5.05 -12.81 3.10
CA ILE A 24 -6.34 -13.08 2.46
C ILE A 24 -6.42 -14.50 1.87
N ARG A 25 -5.29 -15.06 1.42
CA ARG A 25 -5.22 -16.42 0.87
C ARG A 25 -5.30 -17.53 1.93
N ASN A 26 -5.03 -17.19 3.19
CA ASN A 26 -5.28 -18.09 4.32
C ASN A 26 -6.69 -17.87 4.88
N PHE A 27 -7.25 -16.69 4.70
CA PHE A 27 -8.63 -16.36 5.07
C PHE A 27 -9.65 -17.03 4.14
N ALA A 28 -9.45 -16.93 2.83
CA ALA A 28 -10.39 -17.42 1.83
C ALA A 28 -9.72 -18.28 0.76
N PHE A 29 -10.44 -19.33 0.34
CA PHE A 29 -10.10 -20.08 -0.86
C PHE A 29 -10.63 -19.36 -2.10
N PHE A 30 -9.79 -19.24 -3.13
CA PHE A 30 -10.13 -18.65 -4.43
C PHE A 30 -10.20 -19.78 -5.46
N SER A 31 -11.37 -19.98 -6.06
CA SER A 31 -11.56 -21.02 -7.08
C SER A 31 -11.26 -20.51 -8.48
N TYR A 32 -10.49 -21.27 -9.23
CA TYR A 32 -10.37 -21.10 -10.68
C TYR A 32 -11.57 -21.76 -11.37
N ARG A 33 -12.20 -21.08 -12.34
CA ARG A 33 -13.35 -21.58 -13.12
C ARG A 33 -13.03 -21.80 -14.60
N GLY A 34 -11.76 -21.90 -14.98
CA GLY A 34 -11.32 -22.18 -16.35
C GLY A 34 -11.04 -23.67 -16.62
N ASP A 35 -10.26 -23.96 -17.68
CA ASP A 35 -9.99 -25.33 -18.16
C ASP A 35 -9.35 -26.23 -17.07
N GLU A 36 -10.00 -27.36 -16.77
CA GLU A 36 -9.62 -28.34 -15.75
C GLU A 36 -8.35 -29.14 -16.11
N ARG A 37 -7.78 -28.93 -17.31
CA ARG A 37 -6.56 -29.62 -17.79
C ARG A 37 -5.24 -29.07 -17.21
N LEU A 38 -5.29 -28.08 -16.34
CA LEU A 38 -4.11 -27.46 -15.73
C LEU A 38 -3.60 -28.27 -14.52
N ASP A 39 -2.30 -28.20 -14.27
CA ASP A 39 -1.74 -28.77 -13.04
C ASP A 39 -2.32 -28.03 -11.82
N THR A 40 -2.62 -28.80 -10.77
CA THR A 40 -3.13 -28.34 -9.48
C THR A 40 -2.29 -27.22 -8.85
N SER A 41 -0.98 -27.19 -9.11
CA SER A 41 -0.05 -26.17 -8.63
C SER A 41 -0.29 -24.78 -9.26
N ASP A 42 -0.81 -24.73 -10.48
CA ASP A 42 -1.07 -23.49 -11.23
C ASP A 42 -2.45 -22.90 -10.98
N LEU A 43 -3.38 -23.69 -10.40
CA LEU A 43 -4.77 -23.27 -10.23
C LEU A 43 -4.92 -22.08 -9.27
N SER A 44 -4.18 -22.09 -8.15
CA SER A 44 -4.29 -21.04 -7.12
C SER A 44 -3.74 -19.68 -7.59
N PRO A 45 -2.53 -19.59 -8.18
CA PRO A 45 -2.05 -18.35 -8.79
C PRO A 45 -2.98 -17.80 -9.87
N ARG A 46 -3.58 -18.67 -10.70
CA ARG A 46 -4.53 -18.26 -11.75
C ARG A 46 -5.86 -17.78 -11.19
N ALA A 47 -6.44 -18.51 -10.22
CA ALA A 47 -7.65 -18.07 -9.53
C ALA A 47 -7.49 -16.68 -8.92
N TRP A 48 -6.33 -16.42 -8.30
CA TRP A 48 -6.02 -15.12 -7.78
C TRP A 48 -5.85 -14.06 -8.87
N SER A 49 -5.18 -14.38 -9.96
CA SER A 49 -5.07 -13.49 -11.13
C SER A 49 -6.45 -13.11 -11.69
N ASP A 50 -7.36 -14.07 -11.82
CA ASP A 50 -8.73 -13.83 -12.30
C ASP A 50 -9.52 -12.96 -11.32
N ALA A 51 -9.36 -13.19 -10.01
CA ALA A 51 -9.92 -12.32 -8.99
C ALA A 51 -9.40 -10.89 -9.11
N LEU A 52 -8.08 -10.69 -9.30
CA LEU A 52 -7.53 -9.34 -9.50
C LEU A 52 -8.01 -8.69 -10.80
N ASN A 53 -8.13 -9.46 -11.88
CA ASN A 53 -8.64 -8.94 -13.16
C ASN A 53 -10.10 -8.49 -13.05
N SER A 54 -10.96 -9.30 -12.45
CA SER A 54 -12.37 -8.94 -12.24
C SER A 54 -12.55 -7.75 -11.31
N LEU A 55 -11.67 -7.56 -10.30
CA LEU A 55 -11.67 -6.36 -9.47
C LEU A 55 -11.30 -5.12 -10.30
N ALA A 56 -10.23 -5.21 -11.10
CA ALA A 56 -9.77 -4.11 -11.94
C ALA A 56 -10.80 -3.69 -13.00
N GLU A 57 -11.61 -4.63 -13.49
CA GLU A 57 -12.70 -4.37 -14.44
C GLU A 57 -13.94 -3.75 -13.78
N LEU A 58 -14.20 -4.09 -12.51
CA LEU A 58 -15.34 -3.57 -11.75
C LEU A 58 -15.09 -2.16 -11.18
N ALA A 59 -13.88 -1.91 -10.72
CA ALA A 59 -13.47 -0.64 -10.13
C ALA A 59 -13.23 0.46 -11.17
N GLU A 60 -13.05 1.69 -10.70
CA GLU A 60 -12.60 2.82 -11.52
C GLU A 60 -11.29 2.45 -12.28
N PRO A 61 -11.17 2.81 -13.57
CA PRO A 61 -9.98 2.52 -14.35
C PRO A 61 -8.72 3.14 -13.75
N GLU A 62 -7.73 2.31 -13.44
CA GLU A 62 -6.43 2.70 -12.92
C GLU A 62 -5.29 1.86 -13.53
N GLU A 63 -4.07 2.40 -13.52
CA GLU A 63 -2.87 1.69 -13.95
C GLU A 63 -2.34 0.80 -12.80
N TRP A 64 -2.50 -0.52 -12.95
CA TRP A 64 -2.18 -1.51 -11.92
C TRP A 64 -0.92 -2.35 -12.21
N THR A 65 -0.27 -2.11 -13.35
CA THR A 65 0.89 -2.91 -13.79
C THR A 65 2.21 -2.26 -13.43
N GLY A 66 2.29 -0.93 -13.59
CA GLY A 66 3.55 -0.18 -13.48
C GLY A 66 4.42 -0.30 -14.74
N ALA A 67 5.54 0.42 -14.77
CA ALA A 67 6.42 0.49 -15.93
C ALA A 67 7.42 -0.67 -16.05
N VAL A 68 7.61 -1.45 -14.99
CA VAL A 68 8.60 -2.54 -14.94
C VAL A 68 7.92 -3.86 -15.31
N PRO A 69 8.51 -4.68 -16.21
CA PRO A 69 7.98 -6.00 -16.51
C PRO A 69 7.88 -6.87 -15.25
N SER A 70 6.68 -7.35 -14.94
CA SER A 70 6.43 -8.25 -13.82
C SER A 70 5.89 -9.59 -14.33
N ALA A 71 6.27 -10.68 -13.67
CA ALA A 71 5.68 -11.99 -13.90
C ALA A 71 4.23 -12.07 -13.39
N LEU A 72 3.84 -11.15 -12.49
CA LEU A 72 2.47 -10.99 -12.04
C LEU A 72 1.76 -9.98 -12.94
N PRO A 73 0.51 -10.23 -13.36
CA PRO A 73 -0.19 -9.35 -14.31
C PRO A 73 -0.56 -7.99 -13.71
N ARG A 74 -0.76 -7.90 -12.39
CA ARG A 74 -1.17 -6.66 -11.69
C ARG A 74 -0.47 -6.55 -10.32
N PRO A 75 0.85 -6.34 -10.27
CA PRO A 75 1.63 -6.35 -9.02
C PRO A 75 1.21 -5.25 -8.03
N ILE A 76 0.78 -4.08 -8.54
CA ILE A 76 0.31 -2.97 -7.69
C ILE A 76 -1.02 -3.36 -7.04
N LEU A 77 -1.98 -3.86 -7.83
CA LEU A 77 -3.29 -4.27 -7.32
C LEU A 77 -3.19 -5.47 -6.38
N ASP A 78 -2.35 -6.45 -6.69
CA ASP A 78 -2.06 -7.59 -5.81
C ASP A 78 -1.58 -7.12 -4.43
N SER A 79 -0.61 -6.21 -4.41
CA SER A 79 -0.08 -5.63 -3.18
C SER A 79 -1.16 -4.83 -2.45
N TYR A 80 -1.93 -4.01 -3.18
CA TYR A 80 -3.02 -3.22 -2.64
C TYR A 80 -4.04 -4.12 -1.91
N VAL A 81 -4.61 -5.12 -2.56
CA VAL A 81 -5.63 -5.99 -1.96
C VAL A 81 -5.08 -6.76 -0.76
N ARG A 82 -3.84 -7.29 -0.86
CA ARG A 82 -3.21 -8.03 0.25
C ARG A 82 -3.05 -7.15 1.49
N TYR A 83 -2.58 -5.92 1.32
CA TYR A 83 -2.31 -5.01 2.41
C TYR A 83 -3.58 -4.33 2.94
N THR A 84 -4.59 -4.07 2.10
CA THR A 84 -5.92 -3.63 2.54
C THR A 84 -6.60 -4.68 3.41
N TYR A 85 -6.60 -5.95 2.98
CA TYR A 85 -7.09 -7.05 3.82
C TYR A 85 -6.32 -7.10 5.16
N GLN A 86 -4.98 -7.05 5.11
CA GLN A 86 -4.16 -7.11 6.31
C GLN A 86 -4.49 -5.96 7.27
N ARG A 87 -4.72 -4.75 6.76
CA ARG A 87 -5.11 -3.60 7.57
C ARG A 87 -6.48 -3.80 8.22
N LEU A 88 -7.49 -4.23 7.46
CA LEU A 88 -8.82 -4.51 8.00
C LEU A 88 -8.79 -5.60 9.07
N ALA A 89 -7.99 -6.65 8.88
CA ALA A 89 -7.81 -7.70 9.88
C ALA A 89 -7.15 -7.16 11.17
N MET A 90 -6.16 -6.27 11.04
CA MET A 90 -5.55 -5.58 12.20
C MET A 90 -6.54 -4.67 12.94
N GLU A 91 -7.46 -4.04 12.22
CA GLU A 91 -8.49 -3.15 12.76
C GLU A 91 -9.76 -3.88 13.22
N ASN A 92 -9.83 -5.20 13.04
CA ASN A 92 -11.02 -6.01 13.27
C ASN A 92 -12.26 -5.50 12.50
N LYS A 93 -12.06 -5.10 11.24
CA LYS A 93 -13.09 -4.54 10.33
C LYS A 93 -13.53 -5.51 9.23
N ILE A 94 -13.15 -6.79 9.31
CA ILE A 94 -13.73 -7.82 8.45
C ILE A 94 -15.13 -8.13 8.99
N ALA A 95 -16.16 -7.77 8.23
CA ALA A 95 -17.55 -7.99 8.63
C ALA A 95 -17.90 -9.48 8.50
N VAL A 96 -18.57 -10.02 9.51
CA VAL A 96 -19.09 -11.40 9.52
C VAL A 96 -20.54 -11.34 9.99
N THR A 97 -21.45 -12.02 9.29
CA THR A 97 -22.87 -12.07 9.67
C THR A 97 -23.06 -12.77 11.01
N GLU A 98 -24.13 -12.46 11.74
CA GLU A 98 -24.43 -13.06 13.06
C GLU A 98 -24.54 -14.60 12.99
N ASP A 99 -25.06 -15.13 11.88
CA ASP A 99 -25.16 -16.57 11.63
C ASP A 99 -23.81 -17.22 11.24
N GLY A 100 -22.78 -16.41 10.96
CA GLY A 100 -21.45 -16.83 10.55
C GLY A 100 -21.39 -17.41 9.14
N GLU A 101 -22.41 -17.24 8.30
CA GLU A 101 -22.47 -17.84 6.97
C GLU A 101 -21.81 -16.98 5.89
N TYR A 102 -21.72 -15.66 6.09
CA TYR A 102 -21.11 -14.72 5.15
C TYR A 102 -20.10 -13.82 5.84
N ALA A 103 -19.06 -13.46 5.08
CA ALA A 103 -18.12 -12.42 5.48
C ALA A 103 -17.91 -11.45 4.32
N ALA A 104 -17.54 -10.20 4.65
CA ALA A 104 -17.23 -9.19 3.65
C ALA A 104 -16.10 -8.26 4.11
N MET A 105 -15.35 -7.75 3.14
CA MET A 105 -14.34 -6.71 3.35
C MET A 105 -14.60 -5.55 2.39
N ASN A 106 -14.41 -4.31 2.84
CA ASN A 106 -14.38 -3.15 1.95
C ASN A 106 -13.02 -3.06 1.27
N THR A 107 -12.99 -2.96 -0.07
CA THR A 107 -11.71 -2.88 -0.80
C THR A 107 -11.11 -1.47 -0.78
N GLY A 108 -11.88 -0.45 -0.43
CA GLY A 108 -11.54 0.97 -0.54
C GLY A 108 -11.50 1.47 -1.99
N LEU A 109 -11.88 0.63 -2.95
CA LEU A 109 -12.04 1.01 -4.36
C LEU A 109 -13.50 1.30 -4.64
N LEU A 110 -13.72 2.24 -5.55
CA LEU A 110 -15.03 2.62 -6.05
C LEU A 110 -15.21 2.10 -7.48
N THR A 111 -16.46 1.98 -7.91
CA THR A 111 -16.79 1.86 -9.34
C THR A 111 -16.79 3.24 -10.01
N THR A 112 -16.87 3.29 -11.34
CA THR A 112 -17.03 4.54 -12.12
C THR A 112 -18.25 5.38 -11.70
N TYR A 113 -19.21 4.80 -10.99
CA TYR A 113 -20.38 5.50 -10.46
C TYR A 113 -20.27 5.81 -8.96
N ALA A 114 -19.07 5.70 -8.38
CA ALA A 114 -18.78 5.93 -6.97
C ALA A 114 -19.53 4.99 -6.01
N GLU A 115 -19.84 3.76 -6.44
CA GLU A 115 -20.30 2.69 -5.54
C GLU A 115 -19.11 2.00 -4.86
N ASP A 116 -19.23 1.69 -3.57
CA ASP A 116 -18.23 0.88 -2.87
C ASP A 116 -18.09 -0.52 -3.49
N VAL A 117 -16.86 -1.02 -3.59
CA VAL A 117 -16.57 -2.40 -4.00
C VAL A 117 -16.15 -3.23 -2.78
N PHE A 118 -16.89 -4.29 -2.52
CA PHE A 118 -16.67 -5.25 -1.43
C PHE A 118 -16.15 -6.59 -1.95
N GLY A 119 -15.30 -7.26 -1.17
CA GLY A 119 -15.03 -8.68 -1.34
C GLY A 119 -16.05 -9.50 -0.54
N LEU A 120 -16.89 -10.29 -1.22
CA LEU A 120 -17.89 -11.16 -0.59
C LEU A 120 -17.37 -12.59 -0.45
N PHE A 121 -17.56 -13.16 0.73
CA PHE A 121 -17.14 -14.51 1.06
C PHE A 121 -18.28 -15.31 1.69
N GLN A 122 -18.26 -16.63 1.48
CA GLN A 122 -19.17 -17.56 2.11
C GLN A 122 -18.39 -18.55 2.96
N ARG A 123 -18.97 -18.98 4.07
CA ARG A 123 -18.35 -19.96 4.96
C ARG A 123 -18.01 -21.25 4.20
N ASN A 124 -16.77 -21.70 4.34
CA ASN A 124 -16.34 -22.98 3.80
C ASN A 124 -16.85 -24.12 4.69
N ARG A 125 -17.70 -24.99 4.14
CA ARG A 125 -18.29 -26.14 4.84
C ARG A 125 -17.45 -27.42 4.73
N SER A 126 -16.29 -27.35 4.10
CA SER A 126 -15.38 -28.49 3.99
C SER A 126 -14.94 -28.97 5.38
N THR A 127 -15.08 -30.27 5.63
CA THR A 127 -14.67 -30.92 6.89
C THR A 127 -13.21 -31.39 6.88
N ARG A 128 -12.45 -31.06 5.83
CA ARG A 128 -11.03 -31.41 5.71
C ARG A 128 -10.20 -30.54 6.66
N SER A 129 -9.13 -31.10 7.23
CA SER A 129 -8.18 -30.32 8.02
C SER A 129 -7.39 -29.34 7.15
N ASN A 130 -7.03 -28.18 7.70
CA ASN A 130 -6.19 -27.17 7.05
C ASN A 130 -6.78 -26.52 5.78
N VAL A 131 -8.10 -26.32 5.75
CA VAL A 131 -8.78 -25.55 4.71
C VAL A 131 -9.04 -24.12 5.18
N GLN A 132 -9.07 -23.19 4.23
CA GLN A 132 -9.47 -21.81 4.52
C GLN A 132 -10.91 -21.78 5.05
N PRO A 133 -11.20 -20.96 6.08
CA PRO A 133 -12.53 -20.89 6.68
C PRO A 133 -13.58 -20.26 5.75
N TRP A 134 -13.15 -19.50 4.75
CA TRP A 134 -14.02 -18.83 3.80
C TRP A 134 -13.76 -19.26 2.36
N PHE A 135 -14.75 -19.05 1.51
CA PHE A 135 -14.68 -19.21 0.06
C PHE A 135 -15.00 -17.86 -0.58
N PHE A 136 -14.10 -17.37 -1.43
CA PHE A 136 -14.32 -16.13 -2.17
C PHE A 136 -15.43 -16.33 -3.21
N GLN A 137 -16.48 -15.52 -3.10
CA GLN A 137 -17.62 -15.57 -4.03
C GLN A 137 -17.37 -14.67 -5.23
N ARG A 138 -17.15 -13.38 -4.99
CA ARG A 138 -16.95 -12.33 -5.99
C ARG A 138 -16.58 -10.99 -5.35
N TRP A 139 -16.13 -10.07 -6.17
CA TRP A 139 -16.23 -8.64 -5.88
C TRP A 139 -17.66 -8.18 -6.16
N ALA A 140 -18.25 -7.43 -5.24
CA ALA A 140 -19.65 -7.04 -5.25
C ALA A 140 -19.76 -5.55 -4.94
N THR A 141 -20.64 -4.85 -5.65
CA THR A 141 -20.94 -3.43 -5.36
C THR A 141 -21.82 -3.31 -4.11
N GLU A 142 -21.94 -2.10 -3.56
CA GLU A 142 -22.90 -1.79 -2.48
C GLU A 142 -24.34 -2.16 -2.83
N SER A 143 -24.72 -2.08 -4.10
CA SER A 143 -26.05 -2.44 -4.61
C SER A 143 -26.22 -3.93 -4.92
N ASP A 144 -25.19 -4.77 -4.76
CA ASP A 144 -25.32 -6.22 -4.94
C ASP A 144 -26.35 -6.78 -3.94
N ARG A 145 -27.25 -7.63 -4.45
CA ARG A 145 -28.37 -8.17 -3.66
C ARG A 145 -27.94 -8.92 -2.41
N ASP A 146 -26.81 -9.63 -2.46
CA ASP A 146 -26.29 -10.36 -1.31
C ASP A 146 -25.60 -9.41 -0.32
N ILE A 147 -24.91 -8.37 -0.80
CA ILE A 147 -24.39 -7.31 0.08
C ILE A 147 -25.53 -6.62 0.83
N MET A 148 -26.57 -6.16 0.12
CA MET A 148 -27.73 -5.54 0.75
C MET A 148 -28.47 -6.47 1.71
N ARG A 149 -28.62 -7.75 1.35
CA ARG A 149 -29.33 -8.74 2.19
C ARG A 149 -28.57 -9.04 3.48
N HIS A 150 -27.26 -9.21 3.40
CA HIS A 150 -26.45 -9.73 4.51
C HIS A 150 -25.76 -8.63 5.32
N PHE A 151 -25.47 -7.48 4.71
CA PHE A 151 -24.72 -6.37 5.31
C PHE A 151 -25.41 -5.01 5.13
N GLY A 152 -26.68 -4.97 4.70
CA GLY A 152 -27.39 -3.70 4.46
C GLY A 152 -27.63 -2.86 5.72
N THR A 153 -27.73 -3.48 6.90
CA THR A 153 -27.87 -2.78 8.17
C THR A 153 -26.53 -2.22 8.66
N GLU A 154 -25.46 -2.99 8.49
CA GLU A 154 -24.10 -2.67 8.92
C GLU A 154 -23.12 -2.98 7.80
N PRO A 155 -22.88 -2.03 6.87
CA PRO A 155 -21.97 -2.24 5.75
C PRO A 155 -20.51 -2.43 6.20
N PRO A 156 -19.70 -3.20 5.46
CA PRO A 156 -18.28 -3.38 5.78
C PRO A 156 -17.52 -2.05 5.80
N MET A 157 -16.77 -1.81 6.87
CA MET A 157 -16.03 -0.56 7.07
C MET A 157 -14.74 -0.50 6.23
N LEU A 158 -14.35 0.72 5.86
CA LEU A 158 -13.09 1.01 5.16
C LEU A 158 -11.89 0.96 6.13
N ALA A 159 -10.73 0.57 5.59
CA ALA A 159 -9.47 0.58 6.29
C ALA A 159 -9.00 2.01 6.61
N GLU A 160 -8.54 2.27 7.83
CA GLU A 160 -8.00 3.59 8.18
C GLU A 160 -6.47 3.51 8.24
N TYR A 161 -5.78 4.23 7.36
CA TYR A 161 -4.31 4.20 7.32
C TYR A 161 -3.64 5.28 8.17
N VAL A 162 -4.42 6.26 8.62
CA VAL A 162 -3.98 7.38 9.45
C VAL A 162 -4.93 7.56 10.63
N THR A 163 -4.41 8.07 11.75
CA THR A 163 -5.22 8.31 12.95
C THR A 163 -5.71 9.75 13.07
N ALA A 164 -5.01 10.69 12.42
CA ALA A 164 -5.39 12.09 12.34
C ALA A 164 -5.04 12.66 10.96
N ALA A 165 -5.75 13.72 10.54
CA ALA A 165 -5.43 14.43 9.30
C ALA A 165 -3.99 15.00 9.30
N ALA A 166 -3.43 15.30 10.48
CA ALA A 166 -2.04 15.72 10.62
C ALA A 166 -1.03 14.65 10.17
N ASP A 167 -1.41 13.36 10.21
CA ASP A 167 -0.54 12.26 9.77
C ASP A 167 -0.40 12.20 8.24
N LEU A 168 -1.23 12.94 7.50
CA LEU A 168 -1.18 13.00 6.03
C LEU A 168 -0.19 14.04 5.51
N VAL A 169 0.27 14.97 6.36
CA VAL A 169 1.08 16.12 5.95
C VAL A 169 2.41 16.12 6.68
N TYR A 170 3.51 16.07 5.92
CA TYR A 170 4.85 16.17 6.49
C TYR A 170 5.12 17.56 7.07
N ASP A 171 5.41 17.65 8.37
CA ASP A 171 5.69 18.90 9.04
C ASP A 171 7.16 19.32 8.92
N TRP A 172 7.49 20.08 7.86
CA TRP A 172 8.86 20.54 7.59
C TRP A 172 9.53 21.35 8.72
N ARG A 173 8.77 21.79 9.74
CA ARG A 173 9.32 22.52 10.90
C ARG A 173 10.03 21.57 11.87
N ARG A 174 9.71 20.28 11.82
CA ARG A 174 10.35 19.25 12.64
C ARG A 174 11.69 18.82 12.03
N PRO A 175 12.73 18.60 12.84
CA PRO A 175 14.04 18.21 12.32
C PRO A 175 14.01 16.77 11.75
N LEU A 176 14.68 16.57 10.61
CA LEU A 176 14.89 15.24 10.01
C LEU A 176 16.31 14.74 10.29
N LYS A 177 16.45 13.49 10.75
CA LYS A 177 17.72 12.80 10.94
C LYS A 177 17.76 11.52 10.12
N LEU A 178 18.82 11.33 9.34
CA LEU A 178 18.99 10.17 8.46
C LEU A 178 19.79 9.07 9.15
N ALA A 179 19.29 7.84 9.09
CA ALA A 179 20.03 6.65 9.50
C ALA A 179 21.00 6.21 8.39
N TYR A 180 22.07 6.97 8.17
CA TYR A 180 23.01 6.75 7.07
C TYR A 180 23.59 5.34 7.02
N GLU A 181 23.84 4.71 8.17
CA GLU A 181 24.37 3.35 8.24
C GLU A 181 23.43 2.34 7.59
N HIS A 182 22.13 2.41 7.85
CA HIS A 182 21.12 1.54 7.22
C HIS A 182 20.84 1.92 5.76
N ILE A 183 20.79 3.22 5.46
CA ILE A 183 20.49 3.68 4.11
C ILE A 183 21.63 3.30 3.14
N LEU A 184 22.88 3.53 3.53
CA LEU A 184 24.05 3.33 2.69
C LEU A 184 24.74 1.97 2.89
N GLY A 185 24.47 1.27 4.00
CA GLY A 185 24.99 -0.07 4.25
C GLY A 185 24.08 -1.14 3.64
N ASP A 186 22.78 -1.07 3.93
CA ASP A 186 21.86 -2.17 3.62
C ASP A 186 21.17 -2.02 2.25
N ASN A 187 21.17 -0.82 1.65
CA ASN A 187 20.34 -0.50 0.47
C ASN A 187 21.12 0.24 -0.65
N LEU A 188 22.44 0.17 -0.63
CA LEU A 188 23.29 0.88 -1.61
C LEU A 188 23.11 0.35 -3.03
N ASP A 189 22.72 -0.92 -3.17
CA ASP A 189 22.36 -1.59 -4.41
C ASP A 189 21.16 -0.94 -5.14
N ARG A 190 20.31 -0.21 -4.40
CA ARG A 190 19.17 0.52 -4.96
C ARG A 190 19.54 1.88 -5.52
N PHE A 191 20.70 2.43 -5.15
CA PHE A 191 21.13 3.74 -5.65
C PHE A 191 21.43 3.66 -7.15
N PRO A 192 21.38 4.81 -7.87
CA PRO A 192 21.83 4.88 -9.25
C PRO A 192 23.20 4.18 -9.45
N PRO A 193 23.41 3.44 -10.55
CA PRO A 193 24.63 2.65 -10.76
C PRO A 193 25.93 3.44 -10.60
N GLU A 194 25.94 4.72 -10.98
CA GLU A 194 27.07 5.63 -10.81
C GLU A 194 27.40 5.98 -9.34
N LEU A 195 26.45 5.77 -8.42
CA LEU A 195 26.57 6.05 -6.98
C LEU A 195 26.72 4.76 -6.14
N ALA A 196 26.15 3.63 -6.59
CA ALA A 196 26.12 2.37 -5.85
C ALA A 196 27.52 1.84 -5.48
N GLY A 197 28.54 2.10 -6.30
CA GLY A 197 29.94 1.74 -6.03
C GLY A 197 30.73 2.76 -5.21
N MET A 198 30.13 3.89 -4.81
CA MET A 198 30.83 5.04 -4.25
C MET A 198 30.11 5.60 -3.00
N PRO A 199 30.21 4.93 -1.83
CA PRO A 199 29.43 5.29 -0.63
C PRO A 199 29.55 6.76 -0.21
N SER A 200 30.74 7.36 -0.30
CA SER A 200 30.94 8.77 0.03
C SER A 200 30.20 9.72 -0.93
N ARG A 201 30.13 9.38 -2.22
CA ARG A 201 29.35 10.14 -3.21
C ARG A 201 27.86 9.92 -3.02
N ALA A 202 27.43 8.68 -2.80
CA ALA A 202 26.04 8.37 -2.48
C ALA A 202 25.55 9.14 -1.24
N ARG A 203 26.38 9.23 -0.19
CA ARG A 203 26.09 10.03 1.01
C ARG A 203 25.93 11.52 0.68
N ALA A 204 26.83 12.07 -0.12
CA ALA A 204 26.80 13.48 -0.51
C ALA A 204 25.54 13.79 -1.34
N ALA A 205 25.24 12.95 -2.33
CA ALA A 205 24.03 13.04 -3.17
C ALA A 205 22.76 12.95 -2.32
N LEU A 206 22.67 11.96 -1.42
CA LEU A 206 21.53 11.81 -0.50
C LEU A 206 21.32 13.06 0.36
N THR A 207 22.41 13.58 0.94
CA THR A 207 22.33 14.77 1.82
C THR A 207 21.87 15.98 1.03
N HIS A 208 22.46 16.21 -0.15
CA HIS A 208 22.09 17.31 -1.03
C HIS A 208 20.62 17.22 -1.48
N SER A 209 20.20 16.03 -1.88
CA SER A 209 18.83 15.73 -2.32
C SER A 209 17.80 16.05 -1.24
N VAL A 210 18.03 15.58 -0.01
CA VAL A 210 17.16 15.88 1.14
C VAL A 210 17.10 17.37 1.43
N GLU A 211 18.22 18.10 1.37
CA GLU A 211 18.23 19.55 1.56
C GLU A 211 17.40 20.29 0.50
N LEU A 212 17.51 19.89 -0.77
CA LEU A 212 16.72 20.47 -1.85
C LEU A 212 15.23 20.14 -1.70
N THR A 213 14.90 18.88 -1.39
CA THR A 213 13.51 18.46 -1.17
C THR A 213 12.89 19.22 0.00
N LEU A 214 13.59 19.37 1.13
CA LEU A 214 13.10 20.16 2.26
C LEU A 214 12.85 21.64 1.91
N LYS A 215 13.65 22.24 1.00
CA LYS A 215 13.38 23.59 0.49
C LYS A 215 12.09 23.64 -0.33
N ARG A 216 11.82 22.61 -1.15
CA ARG A 216 10.63 22.49 -2.01
C ARG A 216 9.36 22.19 -1.21
N VAL A 217 9.42 21.30 -0.21
CA VAL A 217 8.28 20.93 0.66
C VAL A 217 7.65 22.13 1.35
N ARG A 218 8.46 23.13 1.74
CA ARG A 218 7.95 24.40 2.30
C ARG A 218 6.99 25.15 1.38
N ARG A 219 7.06 24.92 0.07
CA ARG A 219 6.20 25.55 -0.95
C ARG A 219 5.11 24.60 -1.44
N ASN A 220 5.35 23.29 -1.38
CA ASN A 220 4.40 22.27 -1.77
C ASN A 220 4.34 21.17 -0.70
N TYR A 221 3.34 21.26 0.17
CA TYR A 221 3.13 20.27 1.24
C TYR A 221 2.76 18.88 0.72
N LYS A 222 2.31 18.77 -0.55
CA LYS A 222 1.96 17.49 -1.20
C LYS A 222 3.18 16.75 -1.74
N LEU A 223 4.37 17.37 -1.76
CA LEU A 223 5.58 16.78 -2.36
C LEU A 223 6.06 15.53 -1.60
N VAL A 224 5.88 15.52 -0.28
CA VAL A 224 6.15 14.35 0.56
C VAL A 224 4.80 13.69 0.82
N VAL A 225 4.65 12.45 0.35
CA VAL A 225 3.37 11.74 0.37
C VAL A 225 3.31 10.79 1.57
N PRO A 226 2.14 10.61 2.20
CA PRO A 226 1.97 9.62 3.25
C PRO A 226 2.07 8.21 2.66
N GLN A 227 2.48 7.26 3.49
CA GLN A 227 2.50 5.84 3.17
C GLN A 227 2.03 5.01 4.36
N TRP A 228 1.72 3.75 4.09
CA TRP A 228 1.53 2.77 5.15
C TRP A 228 2.28 1.48 4.83
N TYR A 229 3.02 0.95 5.80
CA TYR A 229 3.63 -0.37 5.68
C TYR A 229 3.54 -1.15 7.01
N PRO A 230 2.93 -2.36 7.02
CA PRO A 230 2.61 -3.06 8.25
C PRO A 230 3.83 -3.50 9.06
N LYS A 231 5.00 -3.69 8.42
CA LYS A 231 6.20 -4.16 9.13
C LYS A 231 6.96 -3.05 9.84
N LEU A 232 6.66 -1.77 9.59
CA LEU A 232 7.41 -0.69 10.23
C LEU A 232 7.15 -0.63 11.74
N GLN A 233 6.11 -1.29 12.27
CA GLN A 233 5.75 -1.41 13.71
C GLN A 233 5.65 -0.09 14.49
N GLU A 234 5.97 1.04 13.86
CA GLU A 234 5.91 2.37 14.42
C GLU A 234 4.48 2.89 14.31
N ALA A 235 3.88 3.18 15.47
CA ALA A 235 2.63 3.91 15.55
C ALA A 235 2.90 5.37 15.16
N GLY A 236 2.38 5.82 14.02
CA GLY A 236 2.41 7.23 13.63
C GLY A 236 2.55 7.47 12.13
N ALA A 237 2.67 8.75 11.78
CA ALA A 237 2.79 9.22 10.41
C ALA A 237 4.08 8.73 9.74
N GLN A 238 3.92 8.08 8.59
CA GLN A 238 5.00 7.60 7.73
C GLN A 238 4.88 8.25 6.36
N PHE A 239 6.02 8.63 5.81
CA PHE A 239 6.09 9.43 4.61
C PHE A 239 7.12 8.88 3.62
N LEU A 240 6.95 9.26 2.36
CA LEU A 240 7.88 9.06 1.26
C LEU A 240 8.34 10.41 0.77
N MET A 241 9.64 10.66 0.93
CA MET A 241 10.29 11.88 0.45
C MET A 241 11.05 11.59 -0.84
N PRO A 242 10.76 12.28 -1.96
CA PRO A 242 11.48 12.05 -3.21
C PRO A 242 12.94 12.48 -3.09
N LEU A 243 13.83 11.66 -3.67
CA LEU A 243 15.26 11.88 -3.73
C LEU A 243 15.71 11.99 -5.19
N ASP A 244 16.04 13.19 -5.63
CA ASP A 244 16.86 13.43 -6.83
C ASP A 244 18.34 13.28 -6.46
N LEU A 245 18.93 12.14 -6.78
CA LEU A 245 20.30 11.76 -6.46
C LEU A 245 21.26 12.05 -7.63
N THR A 246 20.74 12.08 -8.85
CA THR A 246 21.48 12.32 -10.09
C THR A 246 21.52 13.78 -10.51
N GLY A 247 20.66 14.64 -9.94
CA GLY A 247 20.51 16.05 -10.31
C GLY A 247 19.69 16.25 -11.58
N SER A 248 18.81 15.30 -11.90
CA SER A 248 18.01 15.27 -13.13
C SER A 248 16.68 16.03 -13.02
N ASP A 249 16.41 16.66 -11.86
CA ASP A 249 15.11 17.21 -11.49
C ASP A 249 13.97 16.16 -11.48
N SER A 250 14.35 14.88 -11.35
CA SER A 250 13.45 13.75 -11.19
C SER A 250 13.87 12.91 -9.98
N ALA A 251 12.92 12.22 -9.35
CA ALA A 251 13.24 11.35 -8.22
C ALA A 251 13.87 10.06 -8.76
N ASP A 252 15.01 9.65 -8.18
CA ASP A 252 15.64 8.35 -8.42
C ASP A 252 15.13 7.31 -7.39
N LEU A 253 14.97 7.75 -6.14
CA LEU A 253 14.51 6.94 -5.01
C LEU A 253 13.55 7.72 -4.12
N ALA A 254 12.90 7.03 -3.19
CA ALA A 254 12.12 7.66 -2.12
C ALA A 254 12.70 7.31 -0.75
N LEU A 255 12.96 8.31 0.09
CA LEU A 255 13.32 8.12 1.49
C LEU A 255 12.08 7.82 2.31
N VAL A 256 12.12 6.72 3.08
CA VAL A 256 11.12 6.39 4.10
C VAL A 256 11.39 7.22 5.33
N VAL A 257 10.40 8.02 5.73
CA VAL A 257 10.49 8.92 6.88
C VAL A 257 9.37 8.63 7.87
N SER A 258 9.71 8.36 9.13
CA SER A 258 8.71 8.20 10.19
C SER A 258 8.85 9.26 11.26
N GLN A 259 7.73 9.61 11.89
CA GLN A 259 7.72 10.46 13.06
C GLN A 259 8.27 9.70 14.29
N VAL A 260 9.16 10.35 15.05
CA VAL A 260 9.70 9.83 16.31
C VAL A 260 9.21 10.69 17.47
N GLY A 261 8.04 10.32 18.01
CA GLY A 261 7.35 11.10 19.05
C GLY A 261 7.18 12.57 18.64
N ASP A 262 7.48 13.49 19.56
CA ASP A 262 7.47 14.94 19.27
C ASP A 262 8.84 15.50 18.88
N SER A 263 9.89 14.68 18.91
CA SER A 263 11.29 15.11 18.74
C SER A 263 11.66 15.43 17.29
N GLY A 264 10.98 14.81 16.33
CA GLY A 264 11.20 15.06 14.90
C GLY A 264 10.93 13.84 14.03
N TYR A 265 11.65 13.78 12.91
CA TYR A 265 11.54 12.71 11.93
C TYR A 265 12.85 11.93 11.80
N ARG A 266 12.71 10.62 11.53
CA ARG A 266 13.82 9.74 11.19
C ARG A 266 13.67 9.23 9.77
N GLY A 267 14.72 9.34 8.96
CA GLY A 267 14.83 8.67 7.66
C GLY A 267 15.45 7.29 7.84
N HIS A 268 14.71 6.23 7.54
CA HIS A 268 15.08 4.85 7.88
C HIS A 268 15.83 4.12 6.77
N THR A 269 15.27 4.18 5.56
CA THR A 269 15.71 3.43 4.39
C THR A 269 15.25 4.15 3.12
N VAL A 270 15.67 3.65 1.96
CA VAL A 270 15.25 4.15 0.65
C VAL A 270 14.52 3.05 -0.12
N LEU A 271 13.47 3.43 -0.82
CA LEU A 271 12.67 2.57 -1.68
C LEU A 271 12.88 2.96 -3.14
N THR A 272 12.75 1.98 -4.04
CA THR A 272 12.53 2.27 -5.46
C THR A 272 11.19 3.00 -5.62
N LEU A 273 11.03 3.75 -6.72
CA LEU A 273 9.78 4.49 -6.97
C LEU A 273 8.55 3.57 -7.06
N GLU A 274 8.73 2.35 -7.57
CA GLU A 274 7.67 1.32 -7.64
C GLU A 274 7.19 0.90 -6.24
N MET A 275 8.13 0.58 -5.36
CA MET A 275 7.82 0.24 -3.96
C MET A 275 7.17 1.42 -3.25
N ALA A 276 7.67 2.63 -3.48
CA ALA A 276 7.12 3.86 -2.93
C ALA A 276 5.67 4.09 -3.38
N TYR A 277 5.39 3.96 -4.68
CA TYR A 277 4.03 4.10 -5.21
C TYR A 277 3.08 3.07 -4.62
N THR A 278 3.52 1.81 -4.54
CA THR A 278 2.72 0.71 -3.98
C THR A 278 2.31 0.98 -2.52
N ASN A 279 3.23 1.49 -1.70
CA ASN A 279 2.93 1.85 -0.31
C ASN A 279 2.07 3.12 -0.19
N ALA A 280 2.29 4.11 -1.04
CA ALA A 280 1.51 5.36 -1.05
C ALA A 280 0.06 5.11 -1.47
N ARG A 281 -0.15 4.27 -2.49
CA ARG A 281 -1.48 3.98 -3.06
C ARG A 281 -2.44 3.36 -2.04
N LEU A 282 -1.93 2.71 -1.00
CA LEU A 282 -2.74 2.22 0.13
C LEU A 282 -3.43 3.36 0.86
N VAL A 283 -2.74 4.50 1.07
CA VAL A 283 -3.28 5.64 1.81
C VAL A 283 -4.16 6.50 0.90
N ALA A 284 -3.68 6.82 -0.29
CA ALA A 284 -4.42 7.58 -1.29
C ALA A 284 -3.80 7.37 -2.67
N ARG A 285 -4.61 7.53 -3.73
CA ARG A 285 -4.08 7.62 -5.10
C ARG A 285 -3.15 8.85 -5.19
N PRO A 286 -1.85 8.69 -5.49
CA PRO A 286 -0.93 9.82 -5.58
C PRO A 286 -1.24 10.64 -6.84
N ASP A 287 -2.10 11.65 -6.71
CA ASP A 287 -2.23 12.86 -7.54
C ASP A 287 -3.63 13.49 -7.37
N SER A 288 -3.79 14.76 -7.75
CA SER A 288 -5.10 15.42 -7.80
C SER A 288 -5.59 15.50 -9.24
N GLU A 289 -6.53 14.64 -9.63
CA GLU A 289 -7.04 14.60 -11.02
C GLU A 289 -7.95 15.78 -11.38
N TRP A 290 -8.60 16.41 -10.39
CA TRP A 290 -9.72 17.32 -10.61
C TRP A 290 -9.33 18.79 -10.79
N LEU A 291 -8.22 19.25 -10.19
CA LEU A 291 -7.80 20.65 -10.22
C LEU A 291 -6.59 20.83 -11.13
N LYS A 292 -6.83 20.82 -12.44
CA LYS A 292 -5.83 21.14 -13.46
C LYS A 292 -5.62 22.66 -13.52
N PRO A 293 -4.40 23.16 -13.79
CA PRO A 293 -4.15 24.59 -13.91
C PRO A 293 -5.00 25.17 -15.04
N GLN A 294 -5.97 26.02 -14.68
CA GLN A 294 -6.71 26.87 -15.60
C GLN A 294 -6.34 28.31 -15.30
N ALA A 295 -5.68 28.98 -16.25
CA ALA A 295 -5.50 30.43 -16.15
C ALA A 295 -6.87 31.10 -16.41
N PRO A 296 -7.26 32.12 -15.65
CA PRO A 296 -8.39 32.96 -16.04
C PRO A 296 -8.07 33.58 -17.40
N ASP A 297 -9.04 33.53 -18.34
CA ASP A 297 -8.96 34.27 -19.60
C ASP A 297 -9.05 35.76 -19.29
N LEU A 298 -7.89 36.37 -19.08
CA LEU A 298 -7.74 37.81 -19.03
C LEU A 298 -7.83 38.29 -20.48
N GLY A 299 -9.07 38.43 -20.97
CA GLY A 299 -9.36 39.09 -22.24
C GLY A 299 -8.60 40.42 -22.35
N PRO A 300 -8.41 40.95 -23.57
CA PRO A 300 -7.55 42.12 -23.79
C PRO A 300 -7.93 43.22 -22.81
N ALA A 301 -6.97 43.59 -21.95
CA ALA A 301 -7.15 44.60 -20.94
C ALA A 301 -7.76 45.85 -21.59
N ASP A 302 -8.94 46.28 -21.12
CA ASP A 302 -9.50 47.57 -21.50
C ASP A 302 -8.42 48.63 -21.23
N MET A 303 -7.93 49.23 -22.33
CA MET A 303 -7.02 50.37 -22.33
C MET A 303 -7.68 51.62 -21.76
#